data_AF-A0A507QL83-F1
#
_entry.id   AF-A0A507QL83-F1
#
_cell.length_a   1.000
_cell.length_b   1.000
_cell.length_c   1.000
_cell.angle_alpha   90.00
_cell.angle_beta   90.00
_cell.angle_gamma   90.00
#
_symmetry.space_group_name_H-M   'P 1'
#
loop_
_entity.id
_entity.type
_entity.pdbx_description
1 polymer ?
#
loop_
_entity_poly.entity_id
_entity_poly.type
_entity_poly.pdbx_seq_one_letter_code
_entity_poly.pdbx_strand_id
1 'polypeptide(L)'
;MATARCGRKQPKYQGGFILDGGVHYVAGMRCATGMEIVEMKSTAVQIQPILTPLDTLNATLRFSNGAVGSLRFSVASPKVF
;
A
#
# COMPACT_ATOMS: atom_id res chain seq x y z
N MET A 1 32.81 7.06 -8.17
CA MET A 1 32.38 5.82 -7.50
C MET A 1 30.85 5.84 -7.42
N ALA A 2 30.16 5.23 -8.38
CA ALA A 2 28.70 5.30 -8.50
C ALA A 2 28.04 4.20 -7.66
N THR A 3 27.45 4.56 -6.52
CA THR A 3 26.65 3.62 -5.71
C THR A 3 25.33 3.34 -6.42
N ALA A 4 25.05 2.07 -6.70
CA ALA A 4 23.82 1.59 -7.32
C ALA A 4 22.60 2.06 -6.51
N ARG A 5 21.87 3.05 -7.03
CA ARG A 5 20.63 3.54 -6.41
C ARG A 5 19.50 2.57 -6.72
N CYS A 6 19.39 1.53 -5.92
CA CYS A 6 18.20 0.69 -5.90
C CYS A 6 16.99 1.57 -5.57
N GLY A 7 16.14 1.86 -6.55
CA GLY A 7 15.00 2.79 -6.43
C GLY A 7 13.98 2.43 -5.35
N ARG A 8 14.04 1.20 -4.80
CA ARG A 8 13.23 0.78 -3.65
C ARG A 8 13.83 1.15 -2.29
N LYS A 9 15.15 1.34 -2.18
CA LYS A 9 15.81 1.75 -0.93
C LYS A 9 15.73 3.26 -0.68
N GLN A 10 15.52 4.03 -1.75
CA GLN A 10 15.30 5.48 -1.71
C GLN A 10 14.18 5.80 -2.68
N PRO A 11 12.91 5.57 -2.29
CA PRO A 11 11.80 5.82 -3.19
C PRO A 11 11.69 7.31 -3.50
N LYS A 12 11.65 7.63 -4.79
CA LYS A 12 11.43 8.99 -5.29
C LYS A 12 9.96 9.41 -5.22
N TYR A 13 9.06 8.46 -4.96
CA TYR A 13 7.62 8.67 -4.91
C TYR A 13 7.09 8.46 -3.49
N GLN A 14 6.09 9.25 -3.12
CA GLN A 14 5.45 9.19 -1.80
C GLN A 14 4.90 7.79 -1.52
N GLY A 15 5.10 7.28 -0.30
CA GLY A 15 4.52 6.01 0.13
C GLY A 15 5.31 4.75 -0.24
N GLY A 16 6.36 4.84 -1.06
CA GLY A 16 7.26 3.70 -1.33
C GLY A 16 6.53 2.44 -1.80
N PHE A 17 6.76 1.31 -1.12
CA PHE A 17 6.13 0.02 -1.41
C PHE A 17 4.60 0.05 -1.37
N ILE A 18 4.02 0.89 -0.50
CA ILE A 18 2.57 1.04 -0.42
C ILE A 18 2.01 1.64 -1.70
N LEU A 19 2.68 2.64 -2.29
CA LEU A 19 2.23 3.21 -3.56
C LEU A 19 2.45 2.21 -4.71
N ASP A 20 3.61 1.54 -4.73
CA ASP A 20 3.98 0.55 -5.76
C ASP A 20 2.95 -0.59 -5.86
N GLY A 21 2.58 -1.21 -4.72
CA GLY A 21 1.57 -2.27 -4.69
C GLY A 21 0.12 -1.76 -4.65
N GLY A 22 -0.12 -0.61 -4.00
CA GLY A 22 -1.45 -0.10 -3.69
C GLY A 22 -2.30 0.20 -4.91
N VAL A 23 -1.70 0.70 -5.99
CA VAL A 23 -2.40 0.95 -7.26
C VAL A 23 -3.04 -0.32 -7.83
N HIS A 24 -2.37 -1.47 -7.68
CA HIS A 24 -2.89 -2.76 -8.12
C HIS A 24 -4.03 -3.26 -7.25
N TYR A 25 -3.97 -3.06 -5.93
CA TYR A 25 -5.09 -3.38 -5.04
C TYR A 25 -6.34 -2.57 -5.38
N VAL A 26 -6.18 -1.26 -5.61
CA VAL A 26 -7.29 -0.38 -5.99
C VAL A 26 -7.89 -0.81 -7.34
N ALA A 27 -7.03 -1.08 -8.34
CA ALA A 27 -7.49 -1.58 -9.64
C ALA A 27 -8.21 -2.94 -9.52
N GLY A 28 -7.67 -3.86 -8.72
CA GLY A 28 -8.28 -5.16 -8.46
C GLY A 28 -9.66 -5.05 -7.79
N MET A 29 -9.82 -4.16 -6.81
CA MET A 29 -11.12 -3.92 -6.16
C MET A 29 -12.14 -3.33 -7.14
N ARG A 30 -11.76 -2.36 -7.96
CA ARG A 30 -12.64 -1.82 -9.01
C ARG A 30 -13.06 -2.91 -9.99
N CYS A 31 -12.12 -3.74 -10.42
CA CYS A 31 -12.38 -4.85 -11.34
C CYS A 31 -13.32 -5.91 -10.73
N ALA A 32 -13.10 -6.27 -9.46
CA ALA A 32 -13.86 -7.31 -8.78
C ALA A 32 -15.28 -6.86 -8.41
N THR A 33 -15.45 -5.58 -8.06
CA THR A 33 -16.73 -5.05 -7.57
C THR A 33 -17.53 -4.33 -8.65
N GLY A 34 -16.89 -3.85 -9.71
CA GLY A 34 -17.50 -2.91 -10.67
C GLY A 34 -17.80 -1.54 -10.07
N MET A 35 -17.27 -1.24 -8.87
CA MET A 35 -17.58 -0.04 -8.10
C MET A 35 -16.34 0.82 -7.87
N GLU A 36 -16.57 2.11 -7.71
CA GLU A 36 -15.53 3.09 -7.41
C GLU A 36 -15.38 3.26 -5.90
N ILE A 37 -14.14 3.44 -5.43
CA ILE A 37 -13.85 3.79 -4.03
C ILE A 37 -13.96 5.32 -3.90
N VAL A 38 -14.96 5.79 -3.15
CA VAL A 38 -15.28 7.23 -3.03
C VAL A 38 -14.68 7.88 -1.78
N GLU A 39 -14.35 7.08 -0.76
CA GLU A 39 -13.64 7.56 0.43
C GLU A 39 -12.74 6.46 0.98
N MET A 40 -11.58 6.86 1.50
CA MET A 40 -10.64 5.99 2.19
C MET A 40 -10.13 6.69 3.45
N LYS A 41 -10.14 5.97 4.57
CA LYS A 41 -9.42 6.36 5.79
C LYS A 41 -8.44 5.27 6.13
N SER A 42 -7.19 5.65 6.41
CA SER A 42 -6.13 4.68 6.63
C SER A 42 -5.10 5.15 7.64
N THR A 43 -4.53 4.19 8.35
CA THR A 43 -3.29 4.35 9.11
C THR A 43 -2.19 3.58 8.39
N ALA A 44 -1.09 4.25 8.11
CA ALA A 44 0.10 3.66 7.51
C ALA A 44 1.29 3.84 8.45
N VAL A 45 2.09 2.79 8.60
CA VAL A 45 3.25 2.76 9.48
C VAL A 45 4.43 2.06 8.79
N GLN A 46 5.62 2.30 9.34
CA GLN A 46 6.80 1.51 9.04
C GLN A 46 7.10 0.59 10.22
N ILE A 47 7.07 -0.71 9.99
CA ILE A 47 7.37 -1.74 11.00
C ILE A 47 8.82 -2.21 10.88
N GLN A 48 9.29 -2.50 9.66
CA GLN A 48 10.66 -2.92 9.38
C GLN A 48 11.54 -1.71 9.02
N PRO A 49 12.61 -1.42 9.80
CA PRO A 49 13.48 -0.27 9.56
C PRO A 49 14.15 -0.27 8.17
N ILE A 50 14.37 -1.45 7.58
CA ILE A 50 14.99 -1.61 6.25
C ILE A 50 14.03 -1.28 5.09
N LEU A 51 12.71 -1.23 5.35
CA LEU A 51 11.66 -0.99 4.35
C LEU A 51 11.09 0.43 4.47
N THR A 52 11.96 1.44 4.43
CA THR A 52 11.55 2.85 4.43
C THR A 52 10.78 3.21 3.14
N PRO A 53 9.83 4.18 3.19
CA PRO A 53 9.35 4.93 4.35
C PRO A 53 8.11 4.36 5.03
N LEU A 54 7.37 3.46 4.37
CA LEU A 54 6.15 2.83 4.86
C LEU A 54 6.08 1.41 4.28
N ASP A 55 5.67 0.46 5.11
CA ASP A 55 5.62 -0.96 4.73
C ASP A 55 4.30 -1.64 5.07
N THR A 56 3.45 -0.98 5.86
CA THR A 56 2.20 -1.56 6.37
C THR A 56 1.09 -0.50 6.35
N LEU A 57 -0.06 -0.87 5.79
CA LEU A 57 -1.29 -0.09 5.89
C LEU A 57 -2.48 -0.92 6.37
N ASN A 58 -3.38 -0.22 7.06
CA ASN A 58 -4.71 -0.69 7.37
C ASN A 58 -5.71 0.41 7.01
N ALA A 59 -6.66 0.09 6.13
CA ALA A 59 -7.57 1.06 5.56
C ALA A 59 -9.01 0.57 5.58
N THR A 60 -9.92 1.51 5.79
CA THR A 60 -11.36 1.36 5.58
C THR A 60 -11.77 2.15 4.35
N LEU A 61 -12.57 1.53 3.49
CA LEU A 61 -12.96 2.03 2.18
C LEU A 61 -14.48 2.19 2.14
N ARG A 62 -14.97 3.24 1.48
CA ARG A 62 -16.38 3.37 1.10
C ARG A 62 -16.50 3.33 -0.42
N PHE A 63 -17.40 2.48 -0.91
CA PHE A 63 -17.71 2.35 -2.33
C PHE A 63 -18.87 3.27 -2.74
N SER A 64 -19.01 3.50 -4.05
CA SER A 64 -20.02 4.38 -4.62
C SER A 64 -21.47 4.02 -4.28
N ASN A 65 -21.76 2.74 -4.01
CA ASN A 65 -23.09 2.27 -3.58
C ASN A 65 -23.31 2.36 -2.05
N GLY A 66 -22.34 2.88 -1.30
CA GLY A 66 -22.39 2.96 0.16
C GLY A 66 -21.83 1.75 0.89
N ALA A 67 -21.42 0.68 0.19
CA ALA A 67 -20.77 -0.47 0.82
C ALA A 67 -19.44 -0.05 1.47
N VAL A 68 -19.08 -0.74 2.56
CA VAL A 68 -17.84 -0.49 3.31
C VAL A 68 -16.92 -1.69 3.18
N GLY A 69 -15.66 -1.46 2.82
CA GLY A 69 -14.62 -2.48 2.70
C GLY A 69 -13.45 -2.21 3.64
N SER A 70 -12.57 -3.20 3.78
CA SER A 70 -11.29 -3.04 4.46
C SER A 70 -10.16 -3.57 3.61
N LEU A 71 -9.03 -2.88 3.61
CA LEU A 71 -7.80 -3.26 2.93
C LEU A 71 -6.65 -3.27 3.95
N ARG A 72 -6.01 -4.42 4.09
CA ARG A 72 -4.76 -4.57 4.84
C ARG A 72 -3.68 -5.01 3.87
N PHE A 73 -2.61 -4.25 3.82
CA PHE A 73 -1.46 -4.59 2.97
C PHE A 73 -0.19 -4.34 3.77
N SER A 74 0.64 -5.37 3.89
CA SER A 74 1.92 -5.30 4.58
C SER A 74 2.95 -6.09 3.79
N VAL A 75 4.12 -5.48 3.59
CA VAL A 75 5.33 -6.16 3.08
C VAL A 75 6.32 -6.43 4.21
N ALA A 76 5.93 -6.12 5.45
CA ALA A 76 6.75 -6.22 6.66
C ALA A 76 6.66 -7.61 7.34
N SER A 77 6.21 -8.64 6.64
CA SER A 77 6.19 -9.99 7.20
C SER A 77 7.60 -10.41 7.58
N PRO A 78 7.83 -10.89 8.82
CA PRO A 78 9.13 -11.42 9.19
C PRO A 78 9.46 -12.61 8.27
N LYS A 79 10.75 -12.79 7.95
CA LYS A 79 11.20 -14.06 7.41
C LYS A 79 10.99 -15.10 8.53
N VAL A 80 10.00 -15.95 8.38
CA VAL A 80 9.78 -17.09 9.27
C VAL A 80 10.52 -18.29 8.67
N PHE A 81 11.85 -18.26 8.60
CA PHE A 81 12.77 -19.41 8.41
C PHE A 81 14.19 -18.97 8.76
#